data_AF-A0AAV6USR9-F1
#
_entry.id   AF-A0AAV6USR9-F1
#
_cell.length_a   1.000
_cell.length_b   1.000
_cell.length_c   1.000
_cell.angle_alpha   90.00
_cell.angle_beta   90.00
_cell.angle_gamma   90.00
#
_symmetry.space_group_name_H-M   'P 1'
#
loop_
_entity.id
_entity.type
_entity.pdbx_description
1 polymer ?
#
loop_
_entity_poly.entity_id
_entity_poly.type
_entity_poly.pdbx_seq_one_letter_code
_entity_poly.pdbx_strand_id
1 'polypeptide(L)'
;MFYTCVFPKRWSGSWFQKGSPDPIRVYNGTISTKGTCRENDRDKFLIENTMEKCFRCVVLHEKHINVLQYKESHCSSDPQYQSLDSLCADINGDALLYSMFRFNTSAVPCPFKGSFAFSYSRGHGDCDNPPSTVDSCTDDSRLLLRFQACADVLGSESRSE
;
A
#
# COMPACT_ATOMS: atom_id res chain seq x y z
N MET A 1 -13.86 18.99 25.90
CA MET A 1 -13.83 19.20 24.44
C MET A 1 -13.32 17.91 23.84
N PHE A 2 -14.20 17.04 23.32
CA PHE A 2 -13.77 15.76 22.75
C PHE A 2 -13.14 16.04 21.39
N TYR A 3 -11.81 16.02 21.31
CA TYR A 3 -11.16 15.93 20.02
C TYR A 3 -11.51 14.55 19.46
N THR A 4 -12.39 14.53 18.47
CA THR A 4 -12.71 13.32 17.74
C THR A 4 -11.44 12.89 17.00
N CYS A 5 -11.00 11.64 17.17
CA CYS A 5 -9.96 11.11 16.29
C CYS A 5 -10.53 11.05 14.86
N VAL A 6 -9.91 11.77 13.93
CA VAL A 6 -10.38 11.85 12.54
C VAL A 6 -9.22 11.57 11.60
N PHE A 7 -9.42 10.63 10.67
CA PHE A 7 -8.50 10.43 9.55
C PHE A 7 -8.61 11.58 8.54
N PRO A 8 -7.52 11.95 7.83
CA PRO A 8 -7.58 12.89 6.72
C PRO A 8 -8.72 12.56 5.76
N LYS A 9 -9.54 13.55 5.40
CA LYS A 9 -10.74 13.35 4.56
C LYS A 9 -10.43 12.61 3.25
N ARG A 10 -9.27 12.88 2.65
CA ARG A 10 -8.79 12.24 1.42
C ARG A 10 -8.48 10.75 1.56
N TRP A 11 -8.33 10.21 2.76
CA TRP A 11 -8.18 8.77 2.97
C TRP A 11 -9.53 8.05 2.87
N SER A 12 -10.64 8.77 2.99
CA SER A 12 -11.99 8.19 2.92
C SER A 12 -12.23 7.53 1.57
N GLY A 13 -12.55 6.23 1.57
CA GLY A 13 -12.74 5.46 0.35
C GLY A 13 -12.51 3.96 0.53
N SER A 14 -12.43 3.27 -0.60
CA SER A 14 -12.18 1.84 -0.69
C SER A 14 -10.73 1.57 -1.10
N TRP A 15 -10.09 0.61 -0.45
CA TRP A 15 -8.67 0.31 -0.58
C TRP A 15 -8.43 -1.18 -0.76
N PHE A 16 -7.57 -1.54 -1.71
CA PHE A 16 -7.07 -2.88 -1.91
C PHE A 16 -5.89 -3.16 -0.98
N GLN A 17 -5.86 -4.33 -0.35
CA GLN A 17 -4.70 -4.83 0.38
C GLN A 17 -4.50 -6.31 0.05
N LYS A 18 -3.27 -6.71 -0.27
CA LYS A 18 -2.93 -8.12 -0.48
C LYS A 18 -3.29 -8.95 0.77
N GLY A 19 -3.99 -10.07 0.56
CA GLY A 19 -4.41 -10.97 1.64
C GLY A 19 -5.70 -10.58 2.37
N SER A 20 -6.33 -9.45 2.01
CA SER A 20 -7.68 -9.13 2.47
C SER A 20 -8.71 -9.61 1.44
N PRO A 21 -9.73 -10.40 1.84
CA PRO A 21 -10.72 -10.92 0.89
C PRO A 21 -11.62 -9.83 0.32
N ASP A 22 -11.95 -8.83 1.14
CA ASP A 22 -12.79 -7.69 0.77
C ASP A 22 -11.99 -6.38 0.78
N PRO A 23 -12.41 -5.37 -0.01
CA PRO A 23 -11.83 -4.05 0.07
C PRO A 23 -11.91 -3.43 1.46
N ILE A 24 -10.79 -2.88 1.93
CA ILE A 24 -10.72 -2.14 3.19
C ILE A 24 -11.36 -0.77 3.00
N ARG A 25 -12.38 -0.45 3.79
CA ARG A 25 -13.07 0.84 3.75
C ARG A 25 -12.56 1.73 4.87
N VAL A 26 -12.12 2.93 4.53
CA VAL A 26 -11.78 3.99 5.49
C VAL A 26 -12.88 5.05 5.43
N TYR A 27 -13.53 5.33 6.56
CA TYR A 27 -14.62 6.32 6.63
C TYR A 27 -14.86 6.73 8.09
N ASN A 28 -15.18 8.00 8.35
CA ASN A 28 -15.62 8.50 9.66
C ASN A 28 -14.78 8.03 10.87
N GLY A 29 -13.45 7.99 10.74
CA GLY A 29 -12.57 7.52 11.82
C GLY A 29 -12.52 6.00 11.99
N THR A 30 -13.11 5.23 11.08
CA THR A 30 -13.13 3.76 11.09
C THR A 30 -12.34 3.21 9.91
N ILE A 31 -11.61 2.12 10.15
CA ILE A 31 -11.03 1.23 9.14
C ILE A 31 -11.75 -0.10 9.26
N SER A 32 -12.48 -0.52 8.22
CA SER A 32 -13.46 -1.62 8.31
C SER A 32 -12.90 -2.95 8.82
N THR A 33 -11.62 -3.23 8.59
CA THR A 33 -10.95 -4.47 9.01
C THR A 33 -10.21 -4.35 10.35
N LYS A 34 -10.21 -3.16 10.98
CA LYS A 34 -9.44 -2.90 12.21
C LYS A 34 -10.27 -2.34 13.34
N GLY A 35 -11.17 -1.39 13.07
CA GLY A 35 -12.00 -0.76 14.08
C GLY A 35 -12.03 0.76 13.98
N THR A 36 -12.36 1.40 15.09
CA THR A 36 -12.62 2.85 15.18
C THR A 36 -11.53 3.56 15.95
N CYS A 37 -11.06 4.68 15.42
CA CYS A 37 -10.04 5.48 16.06
C CYS A 37 -10.58 6.19 17.30
N ARG A 38 -9.80 6.17 18.38
CA ARG A 38 -10.11 6.80 19.67
C ARG A 38 -9.21 7.98 19.99
N GLU A 39 -7.95 7.87 19.62
CA GLU A 39 -6.92 8.88 19.89
C GLU A 39 -5.93 8.91 18.73
N ASN A 40 -5.32 10.07 18.47
CA ASN A 40 -4.26 10.19 17.48
C ASN A 40 -3.21 11.23 17.88
N ASP A 41 -1.97 10.96 17.49
CA ASP A 41 -0.87 11.90 17.51
C ASP A 41 -0.11 11.78 16.18
N ARG A 42 -0.16 12.84 15.37
CA ARG A 42 0.44 12.90 14.02
C ARG A 42 0.03 11.72 13.13
N ASP A 43 0.96 10.79 12.90
CA ASP A 43 0.83 9.59 12.07
C ASP A 43 0.42 8.34 12.86
N LYS A 44 0.31 8.44 14.19
CA LYS A 44 -0.07 7.36 15.09
C LYS A 44 -1.54 7.45 15.46
N PHE A 45 -2.23 6.32 15.41
CA PHE A 45 -3.67 6.22 15.67
C PHE A 45 -3.95 5.04 16.61
N LEU A 46 -4.68 5.30 17.69
CA LEU A 46 -5.18 4.28 18.59
C LEU A 46 -6.52 3.79 18.05
N ILE A 47 -6.57 2.54 17.60
CA ILE A 47 -7.76 1.93 17.01
C ILE A 47 -8.34 0.91 17.99
N GLU A 48 -9.61 1.08 18.33
CA GLU A 48 -10.39 0.12 19.09
C GLU A 48 -11.17 -0.80 18.15
N ASN A 49 -10.99 -2.11 18.34
CA ASN A 49 -11.87 -3.12 17.77
C ASN A 49 -12.89 -3.54 18.83
N THR A 50 -14.14 -3.13 18.67
CA THR A 50 -15.21 -3.44 19.62
C THR A 50 -15.65 -4.91 19.58
N MET A 51 -15.43 -5.61 18.46
CA MET A 51 -15.76 -7.04 18.34
C MET A 51 -14.75 -7.89 19.08
N GLU A 52 -13.46 -7.60 18.90
CA GLU A 52 -12.36 -8.29 19.59
C GLU A 52 -12.12 -7.75 21.02
N LYS A 53 -12.75 -6.61 21.38
CA LYS A 53 -12.57 -5.90 22.66
C LYS A 53 -11.09 -5.62 22.95
N CYS A 54 -10.40 -5.03 21.98
CA CYS A 54 -8.98 -4.76 22.08
C CYS A 54 -8.62 -3.44 21.39
N PHE A 55 -7.45 -2.92 21.76
CA PHE A 55 -6.86 -1.72 21.19
C PHE A 55 -5.57 -2.08 20.46
N ARG A 56 -5.28 -1.36 19.39
CA ARG A 56 -3.99 -1.44 18.68
C ARG A 56 -3.54 -0.06 18.26
N CYS A 57 -2.23 0.15 18.26
CA CYS A 57 -1.66 1.30 17.56
C CYS A 57 -1.53 0.98 16.07
N VAL A 58 -1.88 1.94 15.23
CA VAL A 58 -1.60 1.92 13.80
C VAL A 58 -0.86 3.18 13.42
N VAL A 59 0.32 3.02 12.81
CA VAL A 59 1.13 4.13 12.31
C VAL A 59 0.93 4.23 10.81
N LEU A 60 0.13 5.20 10.36
CA LEU A 60 -0.27 5.36 8.96
C LEU A 60 0.48 6.50 8.27
N HIS A 61 1.03 6.19 7.11
CA HIS A 61 1.74 7.10 6.24
C HIS A 61 1.08 7.17 4.86
N GLU A 62 0.79 8.39 4.40
CA GLU A 62 0.43 8.62 3.01
C GLU A 62 1.70 8.78 2.16
N LYS A 63 2.04 7.74 1.40
CA LYS A 63 3.19 7.78 0.47
C LYS A 63 2.82 8.42 -0.86
N HIS A 64 1.56 8.28 -1.24
CA HIS A 64 0.98 8.86 -2.45
C HIS A 64 -0.53 8.99 -2.27
N ILE A 65 -1.20 9.83 -3.07
CA ILE A 65 -2.67 10.00 -2.98
C ILE A 65 -3.45 8.68 -3.17
N ASN A 66 -2.82 7.72 -3.85
CA ASN A 66 -3.36 6.38 -4.09
C ASN A 66 -2.67 5.26 -3.30
N VAL A 67 -1.73 5.59 -2.41
CA VAL A 67 -0.97 4.60 -1.63
C VAL A 67 -0.87 5.03 -0.16
N LEU A 68 -1.53 4.27 0.70
CA LEU A 68 -1.34 4.32 2.14
C LEU A 68 -0.47 3.15 2.57
N GLN A 69 0.47 3.40 3.46
CA GLN A 69 1.25 2.37 4.11
C GLN A 69 1.08 2.46 5.60
N TYR A 70 1.08 1.32 6.28
CA TYR A 70 0.99 1.32 7.73
C TYR A 70 1.70 0.14 8.35
N LYS A 71 2.09 0.34 9.61
CA LYS A 71 2.46 -0.72 10.55
C LYS A 71 1.45 -0.71 11.69
N GLU A 72 1.27 -1.84 12.35
CA GLU A 72 0.38 -1.92 13.51
C GLU A 72 0.99 -2.79 14.62
N SER A 73 0.57 -2.52 15.85
CA SER A 73 0.85 -3.38 17.00
C SER A 73 -0.09 -4.59 16.98
N HIS A 74 0.18 -5.56 17.85
CA HIS A 74 -0.81 -6.58 18.19
C HIS A 74 -2.06 -5.93 18.81
N CYS A 75 -3.21 -6.59 18.67
CA CYS A 75 -4.42 -6.16 19.37
C CYS A 75 -4.35 -6.61 20.83
N SER A 76 -4.30 -5.65 21.74
CA SER A 76 -4.20 -5.89 23.18
C SER A 76 -5.52 -5.57 23.87
N SER A 77 -5.99 -6.50 24.71
CA SER A 77 -7.11 -6.29 25.63
C SER A 77 -6.65 -5.93 27.05
N ASP A 78 -5.34 -5.83 27.29
CA ASP A 78 -4.80 -5.53 28.62
C ASP A 78 -5.17 -4.09 29.02
N PRO A 79 -5.91 -3.90 30.14
CA PRO A 79 -6.29 -2.56 30.62
C PRO A 79 -5.11 -1.63 30.91
N GLN A 80 -3.92 -2.16 31.18
CA GLN A 80 -2.72 -1.37 31.46
C GLN A 80 -2.04 -0.86 30.18
N TYR A 81 -2.35 -1.45 29.01
CA TYR A 81 -1.71 -1.16 27.72
C TYR A 81 -2.73 -0.71 26.68
N GLN A 82 -3.46 0.37 26.98
CA GLN A 82 -4.46 0.95 26.07
C GLN A 82 -4.14 2.39 25.65
N SER A 83 -2.97 2.92 26.02
CA SER A 83 -2.56 4.24 25.56
C SER A 83 -1.92 4.18 24.18
N LEU A 84 -2.00 5.29 23.44
CA LEU A 84 -1.35 5.42 22.14
C LEU A 84 0.16 5.14 22.26
N ASP A 85 0.84 5.78 23.23
CA ASP A 85 2.28 5.65 23.38
C ASP A 85 2.73 4.22 23.72
N SER A 86 2.02 3.52 24.63
CA SER A 86 2.40 2.16 25.03
C SER A 86 2.29 1.19 23.86
N LEU A 87 1.19 1.23 23.11
CA LEU A 87 0.96 0.30 22.00
C LEU A 87 1.83 0.64 20.79
N CYS A 88 2.13 1.92 20.54
CA CYS A 88 3.01 2.29 19.44
C CYS A 88 4.47 1.97 19.72
N ALA A 89 4.89 1.88 20.99
CA ALA A 89 6.24 1.46 21.35
C ALA A 89 6.55 0.00 20.95
N ASP A 90 5.52 -0.85 20.85
CA ASP A 90 5.65 -2.25 20.41
C ASP A 90 5.92 -2.38 18.91
N ILE A 91 5.76 -1.31 18.13
CA ILE A 91 5.99 -1.32 16.68
C ILE A 91 7.48 -1.10 16.41
N ASN A 92 8.20 -2.21 16.25
CA ASN A 92 9.64 -2.19 15.96
C ASN A 92 9.96 -1.95 14.46
N GLY A 93 11.26 -1.81 14.16
CA GLY A 93 11.77 -1.57 12.81
C GLY A 93 11.41 -2.68 11.81
N ASP A 94 11.36 -3.93 12.28
CA ASP A 94 11.10 -5.12 11.49
C ASP A 94 9.60 -5.45 11.35
N ALA A 95 8.73 -4.70 12.02
CA ALA A 95 7.30 -4.90 11.96
C ALA A 95 6.79 -4.83 10.51
N LEU A 96 5.87 -5.74 10.18
CA LEU A 96 5.36 -5.91 8.83
C LEU A 96 4.75 -4.60 8.30
N LEU A 97 5.21 -4.18 7.12
CA LEU A 97 4.70 -3.01 6.43
C LEU A 97 3.58 -3.42 5.48
N TYR A 98 2.35 -2.98 5.78
CA TYR A 98 1.21 -3.17 4.91
C TYR A 98 1.09 -2.02 3.92
N SER A 99 0.66 -2.32 2.69
CA SER A 99 0.38 -1.34 1.66
C SER A 99 -1.06 -1.47 1.20
N MET A 100 -1.77 -0.35 1.17
CA MET A 100 -3.14 -0.19 0.70
C MET A 100 -3.16 0.68 -0.56
N PHE A 101 -3.82 0.20 -1.61
CA PHE A 101 -3.93 0.88 -2.90
C PHE A 101 -5.36 1.34 -3.12
N ARG A 102 -5.53 2.61 -3.47
CA ARG A 102 -6.87 3.22 -3.61
C ARG A 102 -7.63 2.61 -4.78
N PHE A 103 -8.86 2.16 -4.55
CA PHE A 103 -9.79 1.79 -5.61
C PHE A 103 -10.45 3.03 -6.23
N ASN A 104 -10.87 2.90 -7.51
CA ASN A 104 -11.68 3.87 -8.24
C ASN A 104 -11.14 5.30 -8.13
N THR A 105 -9.81 5.44 -8.17
CA THR A 105 -9.15 6.74 -8.17
C THR A 105 -9.03 7.29 -9.59
N SER A 106 -9.00 8.60 -9.72
CA SER A 106 -8.69 9.24 -11.00
C SER A 106 -7.29 8.80 -11.43
N ALA A 107 -7.15 8.48 -12.72
CA ALA A 107 -5.86 8.22 -13.32
C ALA A 107 -4.86 9.33 -12.95
N VAL A 108 -3.66 8.93 -12.53
CA VAL A 108 -2.57 9.86 -12.24
C VAL A 108 -1.66 9.89 -13.47
N PRO A 109 -1.22 11.07 -13.92
CA PRO A 109 -0.32 11.17 -15.07
C PRO A 109 0.92 10.31 -14.87
N CYS A 110 1.29 9.56 -15.91
CA CYS A 110 2.42 8.66 -15.90
C CYS A 110 3.70 9.48 -15.67
N PRO A 111 4.51 9.17 -14.64
CA PRO A 111 5.76 9.89 -14.39
C PRO A 111 6.81 9.59 -15.47
N PHE A 112 6.62 8.51 -16.24
CA PHE A 112 7.49 8.11 -17.33
C PHE A 112 7.14 8.90 -18.58
N LYS A 113 7.96 9.91 -18.87
CA LYS A 113 7.89 10.68 -20.12
C LYS A 113 9.07 10.33 -21.00
N GLY A 114 8.79 9.98 -22.26
CA GLY A 114 9.81 9.58 -23.23
C GLY A 114 9.98 8.07 -23.34
N SER A 115 10.90 7.65 -24.21
CA SER A 115 11.23 6.24 -24.41
C SER A 115 12.31 5.80 -23.44
N PHE A 116 12.06 4.71 -22.71
CA PHE A 116 13.03 4.10 -21.79
C PHE A 116 13.48 2.75 -22.33
N ALA A 117 14.71 2.35 -22.02
CA ALA A 117 15.19 0.99 -22.25
C ALA A 117 15.14 0.21 -20.93
N PHE A 118 14.82 -1.09 -20.99
CA PHE A 118 14.81 -1.97 -19.83
C PHE A 118 15.33 -3.37 -20.19
N SER A 119 15.91 -4.05 -19.20
CA SER A 119 16.22 -5.48 -19.22
C SER A 119 15.23 -6.23 -18.35
N TYR A 120 15.06 -7.53 -18.58
CA TYR A 120 14.16 -8.37 -17.80
C TYR A 120 14.74 -9.76 -17.59
N SER A 121 14.26 -10.44 -16.55
CA SER A 121 14.70 -11.79 -16.19
C SER A 121 13.49 -12.70 -16.01
N ARG A 122 13.55 -13.92 -16.56
CA ARG A 122 12.55 -14.97 -16.38
C ARG A 122 13.06 -16.15 -15.56
N GLY A 123 14.17 -15.98 -14.85
CA GLY A 123 14.80 -17.02 -14.05
C GLY A 123 15.88 -17.84 -14.77
N HIS A 124 16.18 -17.53 -16.03
CA HIS A 124 17.23 -18.19 -16.83
C HIS A 124 18.37 -17.24 -17.24
N GLY A 125 18.49 -16.10 -16.57
CA GLY A 125 19.43 -15.03 -16.91
C GLY A 125 18.70 -13.74 -17.27
N ASP A 126 19.46 -12.64 -17.28
CA ASP A 126 18.95 -11.32 -17.61
C ASP A 126 19.05 -11.09 -19.13
N CYS A 127 17.93 -10.80 -19.76
CA CYS A 127 17.86 -10.41 -21.17
C CYS A 127 18.04 -8.89 -21.27
N ASP A 128 19.25 -8.47 -21.63
CA ASP A 128 19.65 -7.07 -21.75
C ASP A 128 20.10 -6.66 -23.16
N ASN A 129 20.37 -7.61 -24.06
CA ASN A 129 20.81 -7.34 -25.42
C ASN A 129 20.10 -8.23 -26.48
N PRO A 130 19.29 -7.63 -27.38
CA PRO A 130 18.99 -6.20 -27.49
C PRO A 130 18.07 -5.71 -26.36
N PRO A 131 18.20 -4.45 -25.93
CA PRO A 131 17.38 -3.91 -24.85
C PRO A 131 15.90 -3.84 -25.25
N SER A 132 15.03 -4.14 -24.29
CA SER A 132 13.58 -3.93 -24.42
C SER A 132 13.23 -2.46 -24.22
N THR A 133 12.08 -2.00 -24.72
CA THR A 133 11.72 -0.57 -24.68
C THR A 133 10.36 -0.32 -24.02
N VAL A 134 10.24 0.80 -23.31
CA VAL A 134 8.98 1.31 -22.77
C VAL A 134 8.65 2.62 -23.47
N ASP A 135 7.48 2.68 -24.07
CA ASP A 135 6.95 3.89 -24.70
C ASP A 135 5.79 4.45 -23.87
N SER A 136 5.76 5.77 -23.70
CA SER A 136 4.59 6.48 -23.18
C SER A 136 3.44 6.44 -24.21
N CYS A 137 2.25 6.01 -23.80
CA CYS A 137 1.07 5.96 -24.66
C CYS A 137 0.42 7.35 -24.81
N THR A 138 -0.55 7.47 -25.72
CA THR A 138 -1.41 8.68 -25.83
C THR A 138 -2.32 8.89 -24.62
N ASP A 139 -2.56 7.84 -23.82
CA ASP A 139 -3.25 7.89 -22.54
C ASP A 139 -2.22 8.05 -21.42
N ASP A 140 -2.33 9.14 -20.68
CA ASP A 140 -1.45 9.51 -19.56
C ASP A 140 -1.41 8.46 -18.44
N SER A 141 -2.28 7.45 -18.43
CA SER A 141 -2.29 6.37 -17.43
C SER A 141 -1.68 5.05 -17.90
N ARG A 142 -1.23 4.98 -19.17
CA ARG A 142 -0.80 3.72 -19.81
C ARG A 142 0.64 3.79 -20.28
N LEU A 143 1.32 2.64 -20.17
CA LEU A 143 2.64 2.41 -20.73
C LEU A 143 2.61 1.19 -21.62
N LEU A 144 3.35 1.24 -22.72
CA LEU A 144 3.54 0.10 -23.61
C LEU A 144 4.94 -0.47 -23.41
N LEU A 145 5.02 -1.71 -22.92
CA LEU A 145 6.29 -2.43 -22.82
C LEU A 145 6.48 -3.30 -24.07
N ARG A 146 7.59 -3.07 -24.78
CA ARG A 146 8.02 -3.81 -25.96
C ARG A 146 9.21 -4.69 -25.61
N PHE A 147 8.91 -5.94 -25.27
CA PHE A 147 9.91 -6.95 -24.98
C PHE A 147 10.62 -7.41 -26.25
N GLN A 148 11.95 -7.46 -26.20
CA GLN A 148 12.81 -8.14 -27.16
C GLN A 148 13.20 -9.54 -26.67
N ALA A 149 13.59 -10.41 -27.60
CA ALA A 149 14.18 -11.71 -27.29
C ALA A 149 15.71 -11.62 -27.35
N CYS A 150 16.40 -12.18 -26.36
CA CYS A 150 17.85 -12.25 -26.33
C CYS A 150 18.31 -13.63 -26.78
N ALA A 151 19.26 -13.68 -27.72
CA ALA A 151 19.68 -14.93 -28.35
C ALA A 151 20.30 -15.93 -27.36
N ASP A 152 20.83 -15.44 -26.24
CA ASP A 152 21.52 -16.18 -25.20
C ASP A 152 20.67 -16.49 -23.96
N VAL A 153 19.42 -16.00 -23.90
CA VAL A 153 18.52 -16.21 -22.76
C VAL A 153 17.36 -17.10 -23.14
N LEU A 154 17.38 -18.33 -22.62
CA LEU A 154 16.35 -19.34 -22.84
C LEU A 154 14.96 -18.83 -22.37
N GLY A 155 13.95 -18.94 -23.23
CA GLY A 155 12.59 -18.53 -22.92
C GLY A 155 12.33 -17.03 -23.04
N SER A 156 13.29 -16.26 -23.57
CA SER A 156 13.08 -14.86 -23.96
C SER A 156 12.30 -14.73 -25.27
N GLU A 157 12.28 -15.79 -26.08
CA GLU A 157 11.58 -15.90 -27.36
C GLU A 157 10.08 -16.23 -27.23
N SER A 158 9.64 -16.76 -26.09
CA SER A 158 8.25 -17.18 -25.91
C SER A 158 7.38 -16.05 -25.32
N ARG A 159 6.28 -15.73 -26.00
CA ARG A 159 5.22 -14.84 -25.48
C ARG A 159 3.94 -15.65 -25.33
N SER A 160 3.88 -16.56 -24.37
CA SER A 160 2.59 -17.06 -23.90
C SER A 160 2.10 -16.12 -22.80
N GLU A 161 0.99 -15.41 -23.07
CA GLU A 161 0.14 -14.79 -22.06
C GLU A 161 -0.45 -15.83 -21.10
#